data_AF-A0A7Z9ZZ85-F1
#
_entry.id   AF-A0A7Z9ZZ85-F1
#
_cell.length_a   1.000
_cell.length_b   1.000
_cell.length_c   1.000
_cell.angle_alpha   90.00
_cell.angle_beta   90.00
_cell.angle_gamma   90.00
#
_symmetry.space_group_name_H-M   'P 1'
#
loop_
_entity.id
_entity.type
_entity.pdbx_description
1 polymer ?
#
loop_
_entity_poly.entity_id
_entity_poly.type
_entity_poly.pdbx_seq_one_letter_code
_entity_poly.pdbx_strand_id
1 'polypeptide(L)'
;REDLKSEYTPEEGPSTLEGLAVKIADRIAYVNHDLDDAIRAGLVREEDIPRECIKVLGDTHAKRIGTVVVDIIENSRNKPALILSDKVVRAMNTLKEFLFERVYFVGPTAPQEVEKVKTVIHDLFDLYMRRPDLLPDWLRRIEREEARRVGERRALARVVCDYIAGMTDRYARNQFALHFVPRGWPGGLSAI
;
A
#
# COMPACT_ATOMS: atom_id res chain seq x y z
N ARG A 1 -1.78 10.25 4.09
CA ARG A 1 -1.55 10.05 2.63
C ARG A 1 -1.99 11.32 1.91
N GLU A 2 -1.05 12.02 1.30
CA GLU A 2 -1.20 13.36 0.72
C GLU A 2 -2.11 13.37 -0.52
N ASP A 3 -2.71 14.51 -0.82
CA ASP A 3 -3.50 14.73 -2.04
C ASP A 3 -2.61 14.82 -3.28
N LEU A 4 -3.22 14.66 -4.45
CA LEU A 4 -2.59 15.08 -5.70
C LEU A 4 -2.45 16.61 -5.69
N LYS A 5 -1.27 17.07 -6.11
CA LYS A 5 -0.96 18.47 -6.33
C LYS A 5 -1.15 18.79 -7.82
N SER A 6 -1.36 20.07 -8.13
CA SER A 6 -1.39 20.55 -9.52
C SER A 6 -0.03 20.58 -10.18
N GLU A 7 1.06 20.66 -9.41
CA GLU A 7 2.41 20.70 -9.94
C GLU A 7 3.37 19.86 -9.11
N TYR A 8 4.31 19.21 -9.80
CA TYR A 8 5.38 18.40 -9.24
C TYR A 8 6.70 18.78 -9.88
N THR A 9 7.65 19.22 -9.05
CA THR A 9 9.01 19.59 -9.46
C THR A 9 10.05 18.65 -8.86
N PRO A 10 11.24 18.52 -9.48
CA PRO A 10 12.32 17.71 -8.93
C PRO A 10 12.87 18.19 -7.58
N GLU A 11 12.56 19.43 -7.18
CA GLU A 11 12.98 20.03 -5.91
C GLU A 11 12.19 19.50 -4.71
N GLU A 12 10.93 19.08 -4.92
CA GLU A 12 10.02 18.59 -3.89
C GLU A 12 9.89 17.05 -3.86
N GLY A 13 10.76 16.34 -4.58
CA GLY A 13 10.59 14.90 -4.77
C GLY A 13 11.74 14.21 -5.49
N PRO A 14 11.44 13.14 -6.25
CA PRO A 14 12.42 12.49 -7.12
C PRO A 14 13.17 13.49 -7.98
N SER A 15 14.50 13.34 -8.06
CA SER A 15 15.38 14.30 -8.73
C SER A 15 15.25 14.33 -10.26
N THR A 16 14.45 13.44 -10.87
CA THR A 16 14.25 13.35 -12.32
C THR A 16 12.76 13.40 -12.69
N LEU A 17 12.46 13.86 -13.90
CA LEU A 17 11.08 13.90 -14.41
C LEU A 17 10.47 12.50 -14.54
N GLU A 18 11.28 11.50 -14.91
CA GLU A 18 10.87 10.09 -14.95
C GLU A 18 10.53 9.58 -13.54
N GLY A 19 11.31 9.96 -12.53
CA GLY A 19 11.01 9.64 -11.14
C GLY A 19 9.70 10.27 -10.66
N LEU A 20 9.43 11.53 -11.06
CA LEU A 20 8.15 12.17 -10.82
C LEU A 20 7.01 11.47 -11.55
N ALA A 21 7.22 11.02 -12.79
CA ALA A 21 6.22 10.31 -13.57
C ALA A 21 5.84 8.99 -12.87
N VAL A 22 6.82 8.22 -12.37
CA VAL A 22 6.57 7.00 -11.59
C VAL A 22 5.78 7.32 -10.31
N LYS A 23 6.17 8.36 -9.57
CA LYS A 23 5.48 8.80 -8.35
C LYS A 23 4.00 9.16 -8.59
N ILE A 24 3.71 9.85 -9.70
CA ILE A 24 2.34 10.24 -10.05
C ILE A 24 1.56 9.03 -10.61
N ALA A 25 2.19 8.21 -11.45
CA ALA A 25 1.58 7.02 -12.02
C ALA A 25 1.10 6.05 -10.93
N ASP A 26 1.89 5.84 -9.88
CA ASP A 26 1.50 5.03 -8.72
C ASP A 26 0.20 5.55 -8.06
N ARG A 27 0.11 6.87 -7.87
CA ARG A 27 -1.09 7.50 -7.28
C ARG A 27 -2.32 7.35 -8.18
N ILE A 28 -2.16 7.49 -9.49
CA ILE A 28 -3.26 7.34 -10.46
C ILE A 28 -3.73 5.88 -10.52
N ALA A 29 -2.78 4.94 -10.59
CA ALA A 29 -3.06 3.52 -10.63
C ALA A 29 -3.79 3.09 -9.35
N TYR A 30 -3.32 3.53 -8.19
CA TYR A 30 -3.91 3.22 -6.89
C TYR A 30 -5.40 3.59 -6.82
N VAL A 31 -5.75 4.85 -7.11
CA VAL A 31 -7.15 5.31 -7.05
C VAL A 31 -8.04 4.55 -8.03
N ASN A 32 -7.53 4.23 -9.23
CA ASN A 32 -8.31 3.51 -10.24
C ASN A 32 -8.49 2.03 -9.90
N HIS A 33 -7.45 1.35 -9.43
CA HIS A 33 -7.54 -0.05 -9.00
C HIS A 33 -8.42 -0.20 -7.76
N ASP A 34 -8.29 0.68 -6.77
CA ASP A 34 -9.11 0.66 -5.56
C ASP A 34 -10.60 0.81 -5.89
N LEU A 35 -10.97 1.67 -6.84
CA LEU A 35 -12.35 1.80 -7.28
C LEU A 35 -12.87 0.50 -7.90
N ASP A 36 -12.10 -0.09 -8.82
CA ASP A 36 -12.51 -1.32 -9.48
C ASP A 36 -12.62 -2.49 -8.48
N ASP A 37 -11.70 -2.59 -7.54
CA ASP A 37 -11.72 -3.61 -6.49
C ASP A 37 -12.86 -3.38 -5.49
N ALA A 38 -13.16 -2.13 -5.15
CA ALA A 38 -14.32 -1.78 -4.33
C ALA A 38 -15.65 -2.15 -5.01
N ILE A 39 -15.76 -1.94 -6.32
CA ILE A 39 -16.92 -2.36 -7.12
C ILE A 39 -17.02 -3.88 -7.15
N ARG A 40 -15.92 -4.58 -7.42
CA ARG A 40 -15.87 -6.05 -7.44
C ARG A 40 -16.23 -6.66 -6.08
N ALA A 41 -15.81 -6.03 -4.99
CA ALA A 41 -16.15 -6.43 -3.62
C ALA A 41 -17.58 -6.03 -3.20
N GLY A 42 -18.32 -5.31 -4.06
CA GLY A 42 -19.68 -4.85 -3.78
C GLY A 42 -19.78 -3.73 -2.73
N LEU A 43 -18.65 -3.08 -2.41
CA LEU A 43 -18.59 -1.97 -1.44
C LEU A 43 -19.04 -0.64 -2.02
N VAL A 44 -18.90 -0.51 -3.34
CA VAL A 44 -19.27 0.68 -4.12
C VAL A 44 -20.06 0.22 -5.34
N ARG A 45 -21.14 0.92 -5.68
CA ARG A 45 -21.80 0.74 -6.99
C ARG A 45 -21.37 1.85 -7.93
N GLU A 46 -21.41 1.59 -9.24
CA GLU A 46 -21.08 2.62 -10.24
C GLU A 46 -21.94 3.88 -10.11
N GLU A 47 -23.19 3.72 -9.69
CA GLU A 47 -24.15 4.80 -9.42
C GLU A 47 -23.80 5.65 -8.19
N ASP A 48 -22.98 5.15 -7.27
CA ASP A 48 -22.51 5.88 -6.09
C ASP A 48 -21.35 6.84 -6.41
N ILE A 49 -20.66 6.63 -7.53
CA ILE A 49 -19.47 7.42 -7.90
C ILE A 49 -19.89 8.88 -8.13
N PRO A 50 -19.20 9.87 -7.54
CA PRO A 50 -19.53 11.27 -7.74
C PRO A 50 -19.59 11.64 -9.23
N ARG A 51 -20.73 12.21 -9.65
CA ARG A 51 -20.99 12.53 -11.07
C ARG A 51 -19.94 13.45 -11.68
N GLU A 52 -19.35 14.34 -10.88
CA GLU A 52 -18.27 15.20 -11.34
C GLU A 52 -17.00 14.41 -11.69
N CYS A 53 -16.68 13.36 -10.93
CA CYS A 53 -15.54 12.49 -11.22
C CYS A 53 -15.76 11.76 -12.54
N ILE A 54 -16.95 11.22 -12.78
CA ILE A 54 -17.31 10.58 -14.05
C ILE A 54 -17.21 11.57 -15.21
N LYS A 55 -17.74 12.79 -15.03
CA LYS A 55 -17.74 13.83 -16.06
C LYS A 55 -16.32 14.30 -16.44
N VAL A 56 -15.43 14.38 -15.46
CA VAL A 56 -14.05 14.84 -15.68
C VAL A 56 -13.15 13.71 -16.13
N LEU A 57 -13.11 12.60 -15.40
CA LEU A 57 -12.15 11.52 -15.60
C LEU A 57 -12.65 10.50 -16.62
N GLY A 58 -13.95 10.18 -16.59
CA GLY A 58 -14.59 9.15 -17.41
C GLY A 58 -15.28 8.07 -16.58
N ASP A 59 -16.18 7.34 -17.23
CA ASP A 59 -16.99 6.26 -16.65
C ASP A 59 -16.26 4.92 -16.58
N THR A 60 -15.28 4.67 -17.47
CA THR A 60 -14.51 3.42 -17.48
C THR A 60 -13.09 3.59 -16.92
N HIS A 61 -12.51 2.50 -16.41
CA HIS A 61 -11.12 2.45 -15.95
C HIS A 61 -10.13 3.03 -16.98
N ALA A 62 -10.26 2.59 -18.24
CA ALA A 62 -9.40 3.04 -19.33
C ALA A 62 -9.55 4.53 -19.63
N LYS A 63 -10.78 5.07 -19.62
CA LYS A 63 -11.02 6.50 -19.84
C LYS A 63 -10.45 7.35 -18.72
N ARG A 64 -10.59 6.94 -17.46
CA ARG A 64 -10.03 7.66 -16.31
C ARG A 64 -8.52 7.79 -16.41
N ILE A 65 -7.81 6.68 -16.62
CA ILE A 65 -6.35 6.69 -16.81
C ILE A 65 -5.98 7.55 -18.02
N GLY A 66 -6.64 7.33 -19.16
CA GLY A 66 -6.36 8.06 -20.40
C GLY A 66 -6.51 9.57 -20.24
N THR A 67 -7.59 10.02 -19.61
CA THR A 67 -7.82 11.44 -19.33
C THR A 67 -6.71 12.04 -18.49
N VAL A 68 -6.33 11.40 -17.38
CA VAL A 68 -5.28 11.95 -16.49
C VAL A 68 -3.92 11.97 -17.19
N VAL A 69 -3.58 10.93 -17.94
CA VAL A 69 -2.31 10.87 -18.68
C VAL A 69 -2.24 11.94 -19.75
N VAL A 70 -3.30 12.12 -20.54
CA VAL A 70 -3.36 13.17 -21.58
C VAL A 70 -3.26 14.55 -20.94
N ASP A 71 -4.01 14.81 -19.86
CA ASP A 71 -3.96 16.07 -19.13
C ASP A 71 -2.54 16.40 -18.63
N ILE A 72 -1.82 15.41 -18.07
CA ILE A 72 -0.41 15.59 -17.66
C ILE A 72 0.46 15.95 -18.85
N ILE A 73 0.38 15.20 -19.95
CA ILE A 73 1.23 15.40 -21.13
C ILE A 73 1.01 16.80 -21.72
N GLU A 74 -0.25 17.22 -21.85
CA GLU A 74 -0.60 18.51 -22.43
C GLU A 74 -0.15 19.68 -21.56
N ASN A 75 -0.34 19.59 -20.24
CA ASN A 75 0.01 20.67 -19.31
C ASN A 75 1.52 20.73 -18.98
N SER A 76 2.26 19.64 -19.17
CA SER A 76 3.69 19.53 -18.81
C SER A 76 4.64 19.72 -19.98
N ARG A 77 4.14 19.75 -21.23
CA ARG A 77 4.98 19.79 -22.43
C ARG A 77 5.99 20.94 -22.40
N ASN A 78 7.26 20.63 -22.63
CA ASN A 78 8.40 21.57 -22.63
C ASN A 78 8.61 22.32 -21.29
N LYS A 79 8.14 21.77 -20.17
CA LYS A 79 8.33 22.33 -18.84
C LYS A 79 9.19 21.40 -17.97
N PRO A 80 9.97 21.94 -17.02
CA PRO A 80 10.77 21.15 -16.08
C PRO A 80 9.93 20.60 -14.90
N ALA A 81 8.65 20.29 -15.13
CA ALA A 81 7.70 19.88 -14.10
C ALA A 81 6.59 18.99 -14.71
N LEU A 82 5.96 18.17 -13.87
CA LEU A 82 4.71 17.49 -14.21
C LEU A 82 3.53 18.26 -13.63
N ILE A 83 2.62 18.68 -14.51
CA ILE A 83 1.51 19.56 -14.21
C ILE A 83 0.21 18.84 -14.56
N LEU A 84 -0.74 18.86 -13.63
CA LEU A 84 -2.11 18.46 -13.84
C LEU A 84 -2.99 19.71 -13.82
N SER A 85 -4.04 19.74 -14.64
CA SER A 85 -5.01 20.81 -14.54
C SER A 85 -5.77 20.73 -13.21
N ASP A 86 -6.12 21.87 -12.63
CA ASP A 86 -6.87 21.91 -11.37
C ASP A 86 -8.17 21.12 -11.44
N LYS A 87 -8.77 21.03 -12.63
CA LYS A 87 -9.97 20.24 -12.88
C LYS A 87 -9.72 18.75 -12.65
N VAL A 88 -8.64 18.20 -13.19
CA VAL A 88 -8.28 16.79 -13.03
C VAL A 88 -7.82 16.51 -11.60
N VAL A 89 -7.02 17.40 -11.00
CA VAL A 89 -6.60 17.27 -9.59
C VAL A 89 -7.79 17.19 -8.65
N ARG A 90 -8.74 18.13 -8.77
CA ARG A 90 -9.96 18.12 -7.94
C ARG A 90 -10.73 16.82 -8.12
N ALA A 91 -11.00 16.40 -9.36
CA ALA A 91 -11.75 15.16 -9.60
C ALA A 91 -11.03 13.92 -9.05
N MET A 92 -9.71 13.83 -9.16
CA MET A 92 -8.94 12.73 -8.59
C MET A 92 -8.97 12.72 -7.06
N ASN A 93 -8.83 13.88 -6.43
CA ASN A 93 -8.88 14.00 -4.96
C ASN A 93 -10.29 13.72 -4.43
N THR A 94 -11.35 14.21 -5.09
CA THR A 94 -12.73 13.86 -4.75
C THR A 94 -12.99 12.36 -4.87
N LEU A 95 -12.50 11.71 -5.95
CA LEU A 95 -12.66 10.27 -6.11
C LEU A 95 -11.92 9.49 -5.01
N LYS A 96 -10.70 9.93 -4.66
CA LYS A 96 -9.92 9.38 -3.55
C LYS A 96 -10.66 9.51 -2.22
N GLU A 97 -11.21 10.69 -1.91
CA GLU A 97 -11.98 10.94 -0.69
C GLU A 97 -13.22 10.05 -0.62
N PHE A 98 -13.97 9.95 -1.72
CA PHE A 98 -15.12 9.05 -1.83
C PHE A 98 -14.75 7.58 -1.54
N LEU A 99 -13.66 7.09 -2.13
CA LEU A 99 -13.16 5.74 -1.86
C LEU A 99 -12.72 5.59 -0.41
N PHE A 100 -12.07 6.61 0.15
CA PHE A 100 -11.65 6.61 1.55
C PHE A 100 -12.85 6.44 2.48
N GLU A 101 -13.91 7.20 2.28
CA GLU A 101 -15.14 7.11 3.06
C GLU A 101 -15.84 5.76 2.90
N ARG A 102 -16.02 5.28 1.67
CA ARG A 102 -16.82 4.08 1.39
C ARG A 102 -16.08 2.76 1.64
N VAL A 103 -14.79 2.71 1.33
CA VAL A 103 -14.00 1.47 1.36
C VAL A 103 -13.23 1.34 2.67
N TYR A 104 -12.60 2.42 3.13
CA TYR A 104 -11.67 2.35 4.26
C TYR A 104 -12.34 2.57 5.62
N PHE A 105 -13.43 3.32 5.69
CA PHE A 105 -14.18 3.53 6.94
C PHE A 105 -15.45 2.68 7.07
N VAL A 106 -16.09 2.32 5.96
CA VAL A 106 -17.38 1.62 5.94
C VAL A 106 -17.26 0.17 5.43
N GLY A 107 -16.15 -0.18 4.77
CA GLY A 107 -15.90 -1.52 4.27
C GLY A 107 -15.72 -2.58 5.38
N PRO A 108 -15.88 -3.88 5.07
CA PRO A 108 -15.79 -5.01 6.01
C PRO A 108 -14.38 -5.22 6.60
N THR A 109 -13.39 -4.42 6.23
CA THR A 109 -12.12 -4.26 6.95
C THR A 109 -12.40 -3.49 8.24
N ALA A 110 -13.22 -4.07 9.11
CA ALA A 110 -13.58 -3.49 10.38
C ALA A 110 -12.29 -3.13 11.15
N PRO A 111 -12.29 -2.09 11.98
CA PRO A 111 -11.17 -1.78 12.89
C PRO A 111 -10.62 -3.02 13.63
N GLN A 112 -11.47 -4.02 13.83
CA GLN A 112 -11.16 -5.35 14.37
C GLN A 112 -10.15 -6.14 13.51
N GLU A 113 -10.28 -6.15 12.17
CA GLU A 113 -9.32 -6.82 11.27
C GLU A 113 -7.97 -6.11 11.26
N VAL A 114 -7.98 -4.77 11.28
CA VAL A 114 -6.75 -3.98 11.42
C VAL A 114 -6.04 -4.33 12.72
N GLU A 115 -6.78 -4.46 13.82
CA GLU A 115 -6.21 -4.81 15.12
C GLU A 115 -5.64 -6.24 15.13
N LYS A 116 -6.34 -7.22 14.51
CA LYS A 116 -5.80 -8.57 14.33
C LYS A 116 -4.49 -8.58 13.56
N VAL A 117 -4.38 -7.81 12.47
CA VAL A 117 -3.14 -7.71 11.69
C VAL A 117 -2.01 -7.12 12.53
N LYS A 118 -2.28 -6.06 13.31
CA LYS A 118 -1.27 -5.52 14.24
C LYS A 118 -0.82 -6.57 15.23
N THR A 119 -1.73 -7.33 15.84
CA THR A 119 -1.39 -8.42 16.75
C THR A 119 -0.48 -9.44 16.08
N VAL A 120 -0.82 -9.90 14.87
CA VAL A 120 0.01 -10.86 14.12
C VAL A 120 1.43 -10.34 13.91
N ILE A 121 1.58 -9.09 13.47
CA ILE A 121 2.89 -8.48 13.20
C ILE A 121 3.69 -8.29 14.50
N HIS A 122 3.06 -7.79 15.57
CA HIS A 122 3.70 -7.59 16.86
C HIS A 122 4.17 -8.92 17.47
N ASP A 123 3.32 -9.94 17.48
CA ASP A 123 3.65 -11.23 18.05
C ASP A 123 4.77 -11.93 17.27
N LEU A 124 4.74 -11.87 15.92
CA LEU A 124 5.84 -12.39 15.10
C LEU A 124 7.15 -11.64 15.36
N PHE A 125 7.10 -10.31 15.48
CA PHE A 125 8.27 -9.50 15.81
C PHE A 125 8.85 -9.92 17.17
N ASP A 126 8.01 -9.99 18.21
CA ASP A 126 8.42 -10.38 19.55
C ASP A 126 8.91 -11.83 19.64
N LEU A 127 8.37 -12.73 18.82
CA LEU A 127 8.85 -14.10 18.70
C LEU A 127 10.29 -14.13 18.18
N TYR A 128 10.54 -13.52 17.02
CA TYR A 128 11.89 -13.57 16.43
C TYR A 128 12.92 -12.75 17.22
N MET A 129 12.49 -11.69 17.90
CA MET A 129 13.35 -10.96 18.85
C MET A 129 13.75 -11.80 20.05
N ARG A 130 12.85 -12.66 20.57
CA ARG A 130 13.14 -13.55 21.70
C ARG A 130 13.81 -14.85 21.28
N ARG A 131 13.58 -15.31 20.05
CA ARG A 131 14.07 -16.57 19.48
C ARG A 131 14.71 -16.33 18.12
N PRO A 132 15.89 -15.68 18.06
CA PRO A 132 16.59 -15.43 16.79
C PRO A 132 16.96 -16.71 16.06
N ASP A 133 17.06 -17.84 16.77
CA ASP A 133 17.31 -19.17 16.21
C ASP A 133 16.23 -19.64 15.22
N LEU A 134 15.02 -19.08 15.31
CA LEU A 134 13.92 -19.35 14.37
C LEU A 134 14.05 -18.60 13.05
N LEU A 135 14.88 -17.56 12.98
CA LEU A 135 15.14 -16.85 11.72
C LEU A 135 15.94 -17.76 10.77
N PRO A 136 15.71 -17.67 9.45
CA PRO A 136 16.56 -18.33 8.46
C PRO A 136 18.05 -18.07 8.67
N ASP A 137 18.89 -19.08 8.44
CA ASP A 137 20.34 -19.02 8.66
C ASP A 137 21.02 -17.85 7.95
N TRP A 138 20.57 -17.51 6.74
CA TRP A 138 21.11 -16.40 5.96
C TRP A 138 20.84 -15.04 6.61
N LEU A 139 19.67 -14.85 7.25
CA LEU A 139 19.36 -13.64 8.01
C LEU A 139 20.21 -13.53 9.28
N ARG A 140 20.46 -14.66 9.97
CA ARG A 140 21.37 -14.68 11.13
C ARG A 140 22.82 -14.35 10.76
N ARG A 141 23.23 -14.57 9.51
CA ARG A 141 24.56 -14.13 9.01
C ARG A 141 24.60 -12.61 8.84
N ILE A 142 23.59 -12.05 8.19
CA ILE A 142 23.44 -10.59 7.99
C ILE A 142 23.37 -9.87 9.34
N GLU A 143 22.60 -10.40 10.30
CA GLU A 143 22.49 -9.84 11.65
C GLU A 143 23.86 -9.72 12.33
N ARG A 144 24.66 -10.79 12.32
CA ARG A 144 26.01 -10.78 12.92
C ARG A 144 26.98 -9.81 12.25
N GLU A 145 26.85 -9.62 10.94
CA GLU A 145 27.66 -8.64 10.20
C GLU A 145 27.29 -7.21 10.61
N GLU A 146 25.98 -6.90 10.63
CA GLU A 146 25.48 -5.59 11.04
C GLU A 146 25.69 -5.30 12.55
N ALA A 147 25.65 -6.33 13.40
CA ALA A 147 25.82 -6.20 14.85
C ALA A 147 27.14 -5.52 15.23
N ARG A 148 28.20 -5.72 14.43
CA ARG A 148 29.50 -5.06 14.61
C ARG A 148 29.45 -3.54 14.41
N ARG A 149 28.49 -3.06 13.62
CA ARG A 149 28.36 -1.65 13.24
C ARG A 149 27.36 -0.89 14.12
N VAL A 150 26.22 -1.51 14.43
CA VAL A 150 25.09 -0.83 15.09
C VAL A 150 24.69 -1.43 16.43
N GLY A 151 25.35 -2.51 16.87
CA GLY A 151 25.05 -3.27 18.08
C GLY A 151 24.02 -4.38 17.84
N GLU A 152 24.15 -5.48 18.59
CA GLU A 152 23.38 -6.72 18.43
C GLU A 152 21.86 -6.48 18.41
N ARG A 153 21.32 -5.80 19.42
CA ARG A 153 19.87 -5.58 19.53
C ARG A 153 19.29 -4.79 18.35
N ARG A 154 20.03 -3.80 17.83
CA ARG A 154 19.58 -2.98 16.69
C ARG A 154 19.71 -3.74 15.38
N ALA A 155 20.78 -4.52 15.21
CA ALA A 155 20.95 -5.37 14.04
C ALA A 155 19.86 -6.44 13.98
N LEU A 156 19.58 -7.13 15.09
CA LEU A 156 18.51 -8.10 15.19
C LEU A 156 17.14 -7.47 14.87
N ALA A 157 16.81 -6.33 15.49
CA ALA A 157 15.55 -5.65 15.21
C ALA A 157 15.40 -5.28 13.73
N ARG A 158 16.48 -4.83 13.07
CA ARG A 158 16.46 -4.53 11.63
C ARG A 158 16.17 -5.78 10.81
N VAL A 159 16.91 -6.86 11.05
CA VAL A 159 16.77 -8.12 10.32
C VAL A 159 15.38 -8.74 10.52
N VAL A 160 14.83 -8.66 11.73
CA VAL A 160 13.46 -9.11 12.02
C VAL A 160 12.43 -8.26 11.28
N CYS A 161 12.57 -6.93 11.29
CA CYS A 161 11.71 -6.03 10.52
C CYS A 161 11.74 -6.36 9.02
N ASP A 162 12.93 -6.52 8.45
CA ASP A 162 13.10 -6.79 7.02
C ASP A 162 12.53 -8.17 6.66
N TYR A 163 12.70 -9.16 7.52
CA TYR A 163 12.12 -10.50 7.33
C TYR A 163 10.60 -10.47 7.35
N ILE A 164 9.98 -9.78 8.32
CA ILE A 164 8.52 -9.64 8.42
C ILE A 164 7.97 -8.83 7.25
N ALA A 165 8.61 -7.71 6.89
CA ALA A 165 8.21 -6.87 5.77
C ALA A 165 8.33 -7.59 4.41
N GLY A 166 9.22 -8.56 4.29
CA GLY A 166 9.36 -9.43 3.13
C GLY A 166 8.36 -10.58 3.05
N MET A 167 7.50 -10.77 4.06
CA MET A 167 6.50 -11.84 4.05
C MET A 167 5.30 -11.47 3.17
N THR A 168 4.77 -12.46 2.45
CA THR A 168 3.40 -12.35 1.91
C THR A 168 2.37 -12.60 3.02
N ASP A 169 1.16 -12.06 2.90
CA ASP A 169 0.07 -12.27 3.87
C ASP A 169 -0.15 -13.75 4.20
N ARG A 170 -0.16 -14.60 3.15
CA ARG A 170 -0.29 -16.05 3.29
C ARG A 170 0.84 -16.64 4.12
N TYR A 171 2.07 -16.20 3.89
CA TYR A 171 3.23 -16.70 4.62
C TYR A 171 3.22 -16.22 6.08
N ALA A 172 2.94 -14.94 6.34
CA ALA A 172 2.83 -14.39 7.68
C ALA A 172 1.74 -15.11 8.50
N ARG A 173 0.56 -15.35 7.90
CA ARG A 173 -0.51 -16.13 8.52
C ARG A 173 -0.06 -17.55 8.88
N ASN A 174 0.68 -18.20 7.98
CA ASN A 174 1.17 -19.56 8.22
C ASN A 174 2.23 -19.59 9.33
N GLN A 175 3.15 -18.62 9.36
CA GLN A 175 4.13 -18.49 10.44
C GLN A 175 3.44 -18.23 11.79
N PHE A 176 2.45 -17.34 11.81
CA PHE A 176 1.68 -17.06 13.02
C PHE A 176 0.95 -18.31 13.51
N ALA A 177 0.23 -19.01 12.63
CA ALA A 177 -0.46 -20.23 13.00
C ALA A 177 0.52 -21.34 13.45
N LEU A 178 1.69 -21.47 12.82
CA LEU A 178 2.70 -22.45 13.21
C LEU A 178 3.22 -22.24 14.64
N HIS A 179 3.41 -20.99 15.05
CA HIS A 179 4.07 -20.66 16.31
C HIS A 179 3.10 -20.36 17.47
N PHE A 180 1.89 -19.89 17.17
CA PHE A 180 0.94 -19.43 18.19
C PHE A 180 -0.33 -20.26 18.27
N VAL A 181 -0.66 -21.07 17.25
CA VAL A 181 -1.88 -21.90 17.24
C VAL A 181 -1.52 -23.38 17.48
N PRO A 182 -1.98 -23.99 18.59
CA PRO A 182 -1.72 -25.39 18.87
C PRO A 182 -2.30 -26.32 17.79
N ARG A 183 -1.57 -27.39 17.47
CA ARG A 183 -2.07 -28.43 16.55
C ARG A 183 -3.28 -29.14 17.18
N GLY A 184 -4.36 -29.30 16.42
CA GLY A 184 -5.58 -29.99 16.84
C GLY A 184 -6.72 -29.10 17.33
N TRP A 185 -6.54 -27.77 17.39
CA TRP A 185 -7.65 -26.85 17.62
C TRP A 185 -8.51 -26.70 16.35
N PRO A 186 -9.86 -26.65 16.47
CA PRO A 186 -10.73 -26.36 15.33
C PRO A 186 -10.33 -25.03 14.68
N GLY A 187 -9.96 -25.05 13.39
CA GLY A 187 -9.44 -23.89 12.66
C GLY A 187 -7.90 -23.76 12.61
N GLY A 188 -7.16 -24.69 13.22
CA GLY A 188 -5.71 -24.82 13.01
C GLY A 188 -5.39 -25.32 11.60
N LEU A 189 -4.14 -25.10 11.15
CA LEU A 189 -3.58 -25.43 9.81
C LEU A 189 -3.78 -26.89 9.33
N SER A 190 -4.38 -27.78 10.13
CA SER A 190 -4.82 -29.11 9.70
C SER A 190 -6.14 -29.13 8.92
N ALA A 191 -6.79 -27.98 8.71
CA ALA A 191 -8.08 -27.87 8.03
C ALA A 191 -8.08 -26.97 6.77
N ILE A 192 -6.92 -26.64 6.21
CA ILE A 192 -6.77 -25.98 4.89
C ILE A 192 -5.86 -26.81 4.01
#